data_AF-A0A7C5J1R9-F1
#
_entry.id   AF-A0A7C5J1R9-F1
#
_cell.length_a   1.000
_cell.length_b   1.000
_cell.length_c   1.000
_cell.angle_alpha   90.00
_cell.angle_beta   90.00
_cell.angle_gamma   90.00
#
_symmetry.space_group_name_H-M   'P 1'
#
loop_
_entity.id
_entity.type
_entity.pdbx_description
1 polymer ?
#
loop_
_entity_poly.entity_id
_entity_poly.type
_entity_poly.pdbx_seq_one_letter_code
_entity_poly.pdbx_strand_id
1 'polypeptide(L)'
;MWPWRETATTKDDEMSLTDYSRLVKALRQTRALTQEALAREIGVSFSTLNKWENGRQRPQPYLASRIVELARAAGLDPEEFTHADD
;
A
#
# COMPACT_ATOMS: atom_id res chain seq x y z
N MET A 1 -16.96 35.38 4.42
CA MET A 1 -16.13 35.06 5.60
C MET A 1 -16.53 33.67 6.05
N TRP A 2 -15.84 32.64 5.55
CA TRP A 2 -16.24 31.25 5.78
C TRP A 2 -15.23 30.57 6.69
N PRO A 3 -15.65 30.03 7.85
CA PRO A 3 -14.80 29.27 8.76
C PRO A 3 -14.74 27.83 8.26
N TRP A 4 -13.75 27.52 7.44
CA TRP A 4 -13.47 26.15 7.05
C TRP A 4 -12.01 25.87 7.32
N ARG A 5 -11.74 25.10 8.38
CA ARG A 5 -10.61 24.18 8.55
C ARG A 5 -10.53 23.79 10.03
N GLU A 6 -11.50 23.00 10.46
CA GLU A 6 -11.25 22.00 11.49
C GLU A 6 -11.39 20.64 10.79
N THR A 7 -10.24 19.99 10.57
CA THR A 7 -9.98 18.58 10.23
C THR A 7 -10.88 17.90 9.18
N ALA A 8 -10.73 18.26 7.91
CA ALA A 8 -11.05 17.32 6.82
C ALA A 8 -9.75 16.67 6.36
N THR A 9 -9.37 15.57 6.99
CA THR A 9 -8.37 14.64 6.47
C THR A 9 -8.94 14.07 5.18
N THR A 10 -8.41 14.50 4.02
CA THR A 10 -8.80 13.96 2.72
C THR A 10 -8.47 12.46 2.70
N LYS A 11 -9.22 11.65 1.98
CA LYS A 11 -8.96 10.20 1.81
C LYS A 11 -7.53 9.87 1.33
N ASP A 12 -6.90 10.82 0.65
CA ASP A 12 -5.48 10.77 0.25
C ASP A 12 -4.51 10.80 1.44
N ASP A 13 -4.90 11.46 2.53
CA ASP A 13 -4.13 11.64 3.76
C ASP A 13 -4.29 10.42 4.69
N GLU A 14 -5.44 9.72 4.66
CA GLU A 14 -5.59 8.37 5.25
C GLU A 14 -4.75 7.32 4.51
N MET A 15 -4.75 7.35 3.17
CA MET A 15 -3.88 6.48 2.35
C MET A 15 -2.37 6.79 2.53
N SER A 16 -2.03 7.94 3.13
CA SER A 16 -0.65 8.35 3.45
C SER A 16 -0.06 7.59 4.64
N LEU A 17 -0.90 7.06 5.52
CA LEU A 17 -0.47 6.37 6.74
C LEU A 17 -0.20 4.87 6.55
N THR A 18 -0.60 4.30 5.40
CA THR A 18 -0.38 2.89 5.10
C THR A 18 1.11 2.57 4.92
N ASP A 19 1.61 1.60 5.67
CA ASP A 19 2.89 0.94 5.48
C ASP A 19 2.80 -0.05 4.31
N TYR A 20 3.01 0.49 3.10
CA TYR A 20 3.04 -0.31 1.89
C TYR A 20 4.15 -1.36 1.86
N SER A 21 5.22 -1.19 2.63
CA SER A 21 6.31 -2.18 2.69
C SER A 21 5.81 -3.48 3.34
N ARG A 22 5.15 -3.34 4.50
CA ARG A 22 4.54 -4.47 5.21
C ARG A 22 3.35 -5.03 4.46
N LEU A 23 2.47 -4.18 3.93
CA LEU A 23 1.26 -4.60 3.21
C LEU A 23 1.59 -5.43 1.96
N VAL A 24 2.51 -4.95 1.11
CA VAL A 24 2.89 -5.66 -0.13
C VAL A 24 3.54 -7.01 0.21
N LYS A 25 4.40 -7.04 1.23
CA LYS A 25 5.05 -8.29 1.68
C LYS A 25 4.04 -9.29 2.23
N ALA A 26 3.07 -8.85 3.03
CA ALA A 26 2.00 -9.68 3.56
C ALA A 26 1.09 -10.24 2.44
N LEU A 27 0.70 -9.39 1.48
CA LEU A 27 -0.04 -9.79 0.29
C LEU A 27 0.69 -10.90 -0.48
N ARG A 28 1.99 -10.72 -0.71
CA ARG A 28 2.82 -11.71 -1.40
C ARG A 28 2.86 -13.05 -0.66
N GLN A 29 3.07 -13.02 0.64
CA GLN A 29 3.18 -14.23 1.48
C GLN A 29 1.85 -14.96 1.58
N THR A 30 0.75 -14.24 1.77
CA THR A 30 -0.62 -14.79 1.85
C THR A 30 -0.99 -15.54 0.58
N ARG A 31 -0.52 -15.06 -0.57
CA ARG A 31 -0.77 -15.68 -1.88
C ARG A 31 0.35 -16.61 -2.36
N ALA A 32 1.35 -16.88 -1.53
CA ALA A 32 2.52 -17.72 -1.84
C ALA A 32 3.24 -17.34 -3.15
N LEU A 33 3.34 -16.04 -3.44
CA LEU A 33 3.95 -15.53 -4.67
C LEU A 33 5.44 -15.19 -4.47
N THR A 34 6.22 -15.26 -5.56
CA THR A 34 7.52 -14.58 -5.61
C THR A 34 7.33 -13.09 -5.84
N GLN A 35 8.38 -12.30 -5.63
CA GLN A 35 8.35 -10.87 -5.91
C GLN A 35 8.11 -10.62 -7.42
N GLU A 36 8.71 -11.40 -8.31
CA GLU A 36 8.50 -11.29 -9.76
C GLU A 36 7.05 -11.60 -10.15
N ALA A 37 6.44 -12.62 -9.52
CA ALA A 37 5.06 -13.00 -9.79
C ALA A 37 4.08 -11.90 -9.36
N LEU A 38 4.23 -11.37 -8.14
CA LEU A 38 3.39 -10.26 -7.67
C LEU A 38 3.64 -8.97 -8.47
N ALA A 39 4.89 -8.67 -8.83
CA ALA A 39 5.22 -7.51 -9.65
C ALA A 39 4.52 -7.57 -11.02
N ARG A 40 4.49 -8.76 -11.64
CA ARG A 40 3.77 -8.99 -12.90
C ARG A 40 2.26 -8.79 -12.75
N GLU A 41 1.68 -9.26 -11.66
CA GLU A 41 0.24 -9.10 -11.39
C GLU A 41 -0.15 -7.63 -11.15
N ILE A 42 0.71 -6.86 -10.48
CA ILE A 42 0.50 -5.42 -10.26
C ILE A 42 0.81 -4.60 -11.53
N GLY A 43 1.63 -5.13 -12.44
CA GLY A 43 2.05 -4.44 -13.67
C GLY A 43 3.30 -3.57 -13.50
N VAL A 44 4.20 -3.94 -12.59
CA VAL A 44 5.46 -3.24 -12.34
C VAL A 44 6.68 -4.14 -12.50
N SER A 45 7.87 -3.55 -12.55
CA SER A 45 9.12 -4.32 -12.54
C SER A 45 9.38 -4.97 -11.18
N PHE A 46 10.12 -6.08 -11.17
CA PHE A 46 10.64 -6.68 -9.94
C PHE A 46 11.38 -5.66 -9.07
N SER A 47 12.26 -4.85 -9.66
CA SER A 47 13.04 -3.83 -8.96
C SER A 47 12.15 -2.78 -8.28
N THR A 48 11.01 -2.45 -8.87
CA THR A 48 10.01 -1.56 -8.28
C THR A 48 9.38 -2.20 -7.04
N LEU A 49 8.89 -3.44 -7.17
CA LEU A 49 8.29 -4.16 -6.05
C LEU A 49 9.30 -4.37 -4.90
N ASN A 50 10.54 -4.73 -5.24
CA ASN A 50 11.61 -4.90 -4.26
C ASN A 50 11.91 -3.60 -3.49
N LYS A 51 11.84 -2.42 -4.13
CA LYS A 51 11.98 -1.14 -3.42
C LYS A 51 10.82 -0.89 -2.46
N TRP A 52 9.61 -1.29 -2.81
CA TRP A 52 8.44 -1.16 -1.95
C TRP A 52 8.54 -2.06 -0.72
N GLU A 53 8.80 -3.37 -0.90
CA GLU A 53 8.94 -4.33 0.21
C GLU A 53 10.12 -4.03 1.16
N ASN A 54 11.06 -3.18 0.74
CA ASN A 54 12.18 -2.72 1.57
C ASN A 54 11.99 -1.29 2.09
N GLY A 55 10.81 -0.68 1.91
CA GLY A 55 10.52 0.69 2.35
C GLY A 55 11.34 1.79 1.66
N ARG A 56 12.06 1.47 0.58
CA ARG A 56 12.94 2.42 -0.13
C ARG A 56 12.17 3.38 -1.03
N GLN A 57 10.94 3.03 -1.39
CA GLN A 57 10.07 3.86 -2.22
C GLN A 57 8.61 3.53 -1.91
N ARG A 58 7.73 4.52 -2.00
CA ARG A 58 6.28 4.32 -1.93
C ARG A 58 5.68 4.12 -3.34
N PRO A 59 4.58 3.35 -3.47
CA PRO A 59 3.84 3.26 -4.72
C PRO A 59 3.21 4.61 -5.09
N GLN A 60 2.99 4.83 -6.38
CA GLN A 60 2.18 5.97 -6.83
C GLN A 60 0.71 5.74 -6.48
N PRO A 61 -0.13 6.79 -6.37
CA PRO A 61 -1.50 6.67 -5.89
C PRO A 61 -2.35 5.59 -6.60
N TYR A 62 -2.28 5.50 -7.93
CA TYR A 62 -3.05 4.46 -8.65
C TYR A 62 -2.55 3.03 -8.37
N LEU A 63 -1.24 2.86 -8.11
CA LEU A 63 -0.66 1.57 -7.72
C LEU A 63 -1.00 1.23 -6.28
N ALA A 64 -1.03 2.22 -5.39
CA ALA A 64 -1.49 2.07 -4.02
C ALA A 64 -2.94 1.55 -3.99
N SER A 65 -3.83 2.16 -4.78
CA SER A 65 -5.22 1.68 -4.93
C SER A 65 -5.28 0.23 -5.41
N ARG A 66 -4.44 -0.14 -6.39
CA ARG A 66 -4.38 -1.52 -6.90
C ARG A 66 -3.88 -2.51 -5.85
N ILE A 67 -2.87 -2.13 -5.06
CA ILE A 67 -2.35 -2.95 -3.95
C ILE A 67 -3.44 -3.16 -2.90
N VAL A 68 -4.17 -2.10 -2.54
CA VAL A 68 -5.28 -2.15 -1.58
C VAL A 68 -6.40 -3.09 -2.05
N GLU A 69 -6.77 -3.01 -3.34
CA GLU A 69 -7.76 -3.91 -3.93
C GLU A 69 -7.32 -5.38 -3.85
N LEU A 70 -6.07 -5.67 -4.22
CA LEU A 70 -5.51 -7.02 -4.16
C LEU A 70 -5.38 -7.54 -2.72
N ALA A 71 -5.01 -6.67 -1.77
CA ALA A 71 -4.94 -6.99 -0.36
C ALA A 71 -6.31 -7.40 0.19
N ARG A 72 -7.35 -6.59 -0.06
CA ARG A 72 -8.72 -6.90 0.35
C ARG A 72 -9.23 -8.19 -0.27
N ALA A 73 -8.94 -8.43 -1.55
CA ALA A 73 -9.28 -9.68 -2.23
C ALA A 73 -8.56 -10.91 -1.63
N ALA A 74 -7.38 -10.70 -1.03
CA ALA A 74 -6.64 -11.73 -0.30
C ALA A 74 -7.05 -11.88 1.17
N GLY A 75 -8.04 -11.11 1.64
CA GLY A 75 -8.49 -11.11 3.03
C GLY A 75 -7.60 -10.32 3.99
N LEU A 76 -6.75 -9.43 3.47
CA LEU A 76 -5.93 -8.52 4.27
C LEU A 76 -6.62 -7.16 4.37
N ASP A 77 -6.64 -6.59 5.57
CA ASP A 77 -7.14 -5.24 5.79
C ASP A 77 -5.96 -4.23 5.80
N PRO A 78 -5.87 -3.30 4.83
CA PRO A 78 -4.83 -2.28 4.80
C PRO A 78 -4.72 -1.43 6.06
N GLU A 79 -5.79 -1.30 6.85
CA GLU A 79 -5.79 -0.52 8.10
C GLU A 79 -4.91 -1.17 9.19
N GLU A 80 -4.72 -2.50 9.15
CA GLU A 80 -3.78 -3.23 10.01
C GLU A 80 -2.31 -2.90 9.69
N PHE A 81 -2.06 -2.32 8.53
CA PHE A 81 -0.75 -1.95 8.02
C PHE A 81 -0.59 -0.44 8.05
N THR A 82 -0.88 0.19 9.19
CA THR A 82 -0.66 1.62 9.41
C THR A 82 0.61 1.84 10.22
N HIS A 83 1.30 2.97 9.96
CA HIS A 83 2.40 3.43 10.80
C HIS A 83 1.82 4.00 12.10
N ALA A 84 1.43 3.14 13.04
CA ALA A 84 1.13 3.55 14.40
C ALA A 84 2.47 3.71 15.14
N ASP A 85 2.99 4.93 15.14
CA ASP A 85 4.01 5.47 16.06
C ASP A 85 5.20 4.54 16.39
N ASP A 86 6.27 4.61 15.59
CA ASP A 86 7.66 4.39 16.04
C ASP A 86 8.32 5.76 16.35
#